data_AF-A0A7V9HUV9-F1
#
_entry.id   AF-A0A7V9HUV9-F1
#
_cell.length_a   1.000
_cell.length_b   1.000
_cell.length_c   1.000
_cell.angle_alpha   90.00
_cell.angle_beta   90.00
_cell.angle_gamma   90.00
#
_symmetry.space_group_name_H-M   'P 1'
#
loop_
_entity.id
_entity.type
_entity.pdbx_description
1 polymer ?
#
loop_
_entity_poly.entity_id
_entity_poly.type
_entity_poly.pdbx_seq_one_letter_code
_entity_poly.pdbx_strand_id
1 'polypeptide(L)' 'TEEMQTMEEVEDAHMQRVLRHCNGNKTQAAKVLGLDRSAFGKKCREKGWGGKMGE' A
#
# COMPACT_ATOMS: atom_id res chain seq x y z
N THR A 1 20.33 -5.66 -14.67
CA THR A 1 20.82 -6.11 -13.36
C THR A 1 19.61 -6.42 -12.53
N GLU A 2 19.28 -7.68 -12.29
CA GLU A 2 18.22 -8.01 -11.33
C GLU A 2 18.70 -7.63 -9.92
N GLU A 3 18.40 -6.40 -9.50
CA GLU A 3 18.54 -5.99 -8.11
C GLU A 3 17.58 -6.85 -7.29
N MET A 4 18.15 -7.68 -6.40
CA MET A 4 17.37 -8.49 -5.47
C MET A 4 16.68 -7.56 -4.49
N GLN A 5 15.40 -7.29 -4.73
CA GLN A 5 14.59 -6.49 -3.84
C GLN A 5 14.39 -7.22 -2.51
N THR A 6 14.41 -6.47 -1.42
CA THR A 6 14.06 -7.02 -0.11
C THR A 6 12.57 -7.40 -0.07
N MET A 7 12.22 -8.32 0.83
CA MET A 7 10.81 -8.69 1.04
C MET A 7 9.95 -7.47 1.36
N GLU A 8 10.49 -6.53 2.15
CA GLU A 8 9.80 -5.29 2.48
C GLU A 8 9.49 -4.46 1.22
N GLU A 9 10.44 -4.31 0.30
CA GLU A 9 10.23 -3.53 -0.94
C GLU A 9 9.19 -4.18 -1.86
N VAL A 10 9.19 -5.51 -1.95
CA VAL A 10 8.18 -6.23 -2.74
C VAL A 10 6.79 -6.05 -2.12
N GLU A 11 6.68 -6.17 -0.80
CA GLU A 11 5.44 -5.89 -0.08
C GLU A 11 4.98 -4.44 -0.27
N ASP A 12 5.90 -3.48 -0.19
CA ASP A 12 5.68 -2.05 -0.36
C ASP A 12 5.10 -1.73 -1.75
N ALA A 13 5.74 -2.23 -2.80
CA ALA A 13 5.30 -2.10 -4.18
C ALA A 13 3.93 -2.76 -4.41
N HIS A 14 3.70 -3.94 -3.82
CA HIS A 14 2.43 -4.65 -3.92
C HIS A 14 1.29 -3.87 -3.25
N MET A 15 1.52 -3.38 -2.03
CA MET A 15 0.55 -2.56 -1.28
C MET A 15 0.19 -1.27 -2.03
N GLN A 16 1.17 -0.57 -2.60
CA GLN A 16 0.93 0.63 -3.42
C GLN A 16 0.14 0.31 -4.69
N ARG A 17 0.40 -0.82 -5.35
CA ARG A 17 -0.33 -1.25 -6.54
C ARG A 17 -1.80 -1.50 -6.22
N VAL A 18 -2.09 -2.20 -5.12
CA VAL A 18 -3.46 -2.45 -4.66
C VAL A 18 -4.13 -1.14 -4.24
N LEU A 19 -3.42 -0.25 -3.54
CA LEU A 19 -3.95 1.05 -3.13
C LEU A 19 -4.35 1.91 -4.34
N ARG A 20 -3.53 1.94 -5.41
CA ARG A 20 -3.88 2.60 -6.68
C ARG A 20 -5.06 1.95 -7.36
N HIS A 21 -5.11 0.62 -7.39
CA HIS A 21 -6.26 -0.12 -7.93
C HIS A 21 -7.57 0.21 -7.19
N CYS A 22 -7.49 0.39 -5.88
CA CYS A 22 -8.59 0.85 -5.03
C CYS A 22 -8.80 2.38 -5.01
N ASN A 23 -8.17 3.14 -5.92
CA ASN A 23 -8.29 4.60 -6.03
C ASN A 23 -7.95 5.35 -4.72
N GLY A 24 -6.95 4.88 -3.98
CA GLY A 24 -6.55 5.45 -2.69
C GLY A 24 -7.42 5.03 -1.51
N ASN A 25 -8.42 4.16 -1.72
CA ASN A 25 -9.27 3.66 -0.65
C ASN A 25 -8.54 2.61 0.19
N LYS A 26 -7.99 3.06 1.33
CA LYS A 26 -7.21 2.25 2.27
C LYS A 26 -8.00 1.07 2.83
N THR A 27 -9.30 1.24 3.05
CA THR A 27 -10.17 0.16 3.57
C THR A 27 -10.40 -0.93 2.54
N GLN A 28 -10.60 -0.56 1.27
CA GLN A 28 -10.72 -1.53 0.18
C GLN A 28 -9.38 -2.21 -0.08
N ALA A 29 -8.28 -1.46 -0.09
CA ALA A 29 -6.94 -2.02 -0.30
C ALA A 29 -6.57 -3.03 0.79
N ALA A 30 -6.83 -2.72 2.07
CA ALA A 30 -6.59 -3.65 3.17
C ALA A 30 -7.41 -4.95 3.02
N LYS A 31 -8.68 -4.86 2.59
CA LYS A 31 -9.51 -6.05 2.32
C LYS A 31 -8.94 -6.91 1.18
N VAL A 32 -8.49 -6.28 0.09
CA VAL A 32 -7.89 -6.99 -1.05
C VAL A 32 -6.58 -7.67 -0.66
N LEU A 33 -5.78 -7.01 0.19
CA LEU A 33 -4.52 -7.55 0.70
C LEU A 33 -4.71 -8.57 1.84
N GLY A 34 -5.93 -8.74 2.37
CA GLY A 34 -6.19 -9.56 3.55
C GLY A 34 -5.54 -9.03 4.84
N LEU A 35 -5.18 -7.75 4.88
CA LEU A 35 -4.53 -7.10 6.02
C LEU A 35 -5.55 -6.42 6.93
N ASP A 36 -5.20 -6.29 8.21
CA ASP A 36 -5.99 -5.46 9.12
C ASP A 36 -5.95 -4.00 8.67
N ARG A 37 -7.14 -3.38 8.58
CA ARG A 37 -7.29 -1.98 8.17
C ARG A 37 -6.48 -1.00 9.02
N SER A 38 -6.31 -1.30 10.31
CA SER A 38 -5.65 -0.44 11.28
C SER A 38 -4.14 -0.54 11.12
N ALA A 39 -3.63 -1.76 10.94
CA ALA A 39 -2.23 -2.01 10.61
C ALA A 39 -1.84 -1.40 9.26
N PHE A 40 -2.66 -1.64 8.22
CA PHE A 40 -2.47 -1.07 6.89
C PHE A 40 -2.56 0.46 6.93
N GLY A 41 -3.55 1.02 7.63
CA GLY A 41 -3.70 2.47 7.81
C GLY A 41 -2.52 3.11 8.53
N LYS A 42 -1.97 2.47 9.57
CA LYS A 42 -0.78 2.93 10.28
C LYS A 42 0.44 2.94 9.35
N LYS A 43 0.70 1.82 8.64
CA LYS A 43 1.81 1.71 7.68
C LYS A 43 1.70 2.73 6.54
N CYS A 44 0.50 2.89 6.02
CA CYS A 44 0.15 3.88 5.01
C CYS A 44 0.42 5.32 5.50
N ARG A 45 0.12 5.64 6.77
CA ARG A 45 0.44 6.95 7.36
C ARG A 45 1.94 7.14 7.59
N GLU A 46 2.65 6.12 8.06
CA GLU A 46 4.10 6.17 8.30
C GLU A 46 4.90 6.34 6.99
N LYS A 47 4.47 5.66 5.92
CA LYS A 47 5.12 5.71 4.59
C LYS A 47 4.57 6.84 3.69
N GLY A 48 3.56 7.60 4.15
CA GLY A 48 2.96 8.71 3.39
C GLY A 48 2.08 8.28 2.20
N TRP A 49 1.52 7.08 2.22
CA TRP A 49 0.66 6.57 1.15
C TRP A 49 -0.80 7.01 1.29
N GLY A 50 -1.50 7.01 0.15
CA GLY A 50 -2.94 7.26 0.10
C GLY A 50 -3.34 8.70 0.42
N GLY A 51 -2.53 9.66 -0.01
CA GLY A 51 -3.02 11.00 -0.33
C GLY A 51 -3.83 10.93 -1.62
N LYS A 52 -4.93 11.70 -1.70
CA LYS A 52 -5.66 11.90 -2.96
C LYS A 52 -4.65 12.30 -4.04
N MET A 53 -4.54 11.51 -5.10
CA MET A 53 -3.88 11.96 -6.32
C MET A 53 -4.86 12.96 -6.96
N GLY A 54 -4.72 14.23 -6.60
CA GLY A 54 -5.67 15.28 -6.97
C GLY A 54 -5.46 16.54 -6.15
N GLU A 55 -4.29 17.17 -6.33
CA GLU A 55 -4.09 18.60 -6.62
C GLU A 55 -2.70 18.76 -7.28
#